data_AF-A0A4Z0A150-F1
#
_entry.id   AF-A0A4Z0A150-F1
#
_cell.length_a   1.000
_cell.length_b   1.000
_cell.length_c   1.000
_cell.angle_alpha   90.00
_cell.angle_beta   90.00
_cell.angle_gamma   90.00
#
_symmetry.space_group_name_H-M   'P 1'
#
loop_
_entity.id
_entity.type
_entity.pdbx_description
1 polymer ?
#
loop_
_entity_poly.entity_id
_entity_poly.type
_entity_poly.pdbx_seq_one_letter_code
_entity_poly.pdbx_strand_id
1 'polypeptide(L)'
;MSFKKSKLDLLVRVRYQNPLPPPPCPPKLIDIPTDPQRYARPEFLDALANEMPLPMIVDAECGMPLDLGKWQALWDDSADPR
;
A
#
# COMPACT_ATOMS: atom_id res chain seq x y z
N MET A 1 -19.73 92.83 -8.97
CA MET A 1 -20.78 91.85 -8.63
C MET A 1 -20.09 90.56 -8.21
N SER A 2 -20.13 90.23 -6.92
CA SER A 2 -19.40 89.10 -6.32
C SER A 2 -20.01 87.76 -6.76
N PHE A 3 -19.22 86.89 -7.41
CA PHE A 3 -19.65 85.54 -7.77
C PHE A 3 -19.81 84.70 -6.50
N LYS A 4 -21.04 84.51 -6.05
CA LYS A 4 -21.35 83.55 -4.99
C LYS A 4 -21.14 82.15 -5.55
N LYS A 5 -20.06 81.47 -5.14
CA LYS A 5 -19.87 80.03 -5.39
C LYS A 5 -21.10 79.30 -4.83
N SER A 6 -21.91 78.72 -5.70
CA SER A 6 -23.01 77.86 -5.28
C SER A 6 -22.39 76.61 -4.63
N LYS A 7 -22.53 76.52 -3.30
CA LYS A 7 -22.10 75.36 -2.53
C LYS A 7 -23.17 74.27 -2.69
N LEU A 8 -23.24 73.68 -3.88
CA LEU A 8 -24.08 72.53 -4.15
C LEU A 8 -23.28 71.28 -3.86
N ASP A 9 -23.62 70.59 -2.77
CA ASP A 9 -23.04 69.31 -2.44
C ASP A 9 -23.70 68.20 -3.27
N LEU A 10 -22.89 67.24 -3.72
CA LEU A 10 -23.37 66.11 -4.52
C LEU A 10 -24.20 65.18 -3.63
N LEU A 11 -25.52 65.20 -3.81
CA LEU A 11 -26.44 64.28 -3.16
C LEU A 11 -26.31 62.88 -3.79
N VAL A 12 -25.52 62.01 -3.16
CA VAL A 12 -25.39 60.60 -3.55
C VAL A 12 -26.11 59.70 -2.55
N ARG A 13 -27.01 58.85 -3.02
CA ARG A 13 -27.66 57.84 -2.19
C ARG A 13 -26.72 56.65 -1.98
N VAL A 14 -25.96 56.67 -0.90
CA VAL A 14 -25.09 55.54 -0.52
C VAL A 14 -25.94 54.45 0.15
N ARG A 15 -25.88 53.24 -0.40
CA ARG A 15 -26.43 52.03 0.24
C ARG A 15 -25.34 50.97 0.28
N TYR A 16 -25.08 50.43 1.46
CA TYR A 16 -24.18 49.29 1.63
C TYR A 16 -24.84 48.04 1.05
N GLN A 17 -24.12 47.33 0.19
CA GLN A 17 -24.56 46.06 -0.37
C GLN A 17 -23.68 44.95 0.18
N ASN A 18 -24.30 43.83 0.54
CA ASN A 18 -23.63 42.57 0.84
C ASN A 18 -24.18 41.50 -0.11
N PRO A 19 -23.87 41.56 -1.42
CA PRO A 19 -24.36 40.57 -2.35
C PRO A 19 -23.73 39.21 -2.01
N LEU A 20 -24.55 38.18 -1.91
CA LEU A 20 -24.06 36.83 -1.71
C LEU A 20 -23.40 36.33 -3.01
N PRO A 21 -22.31 35.55 -2.93
CA PRO A 21 -21.75 34.93 -4.11
C PRO A 21 -22.77 33.96 -4.71
N PRO A 22 -22.76 33.78 -6.05
CA PRO A 22 -23.60 32.78 -6.68
C PRO A 22 -23.26 31.40 -6.12
N PRO A 23 -24.23 30.47 -6.05
CA PRO A 23 -24.00 29.14 -5.52
C PRO A 23 -22.91 28.45 -6.36
N PRO A 24 -21.88 27.85 -5.74
CA PRO A 24 -20.92 27.04 -6.46
C PRO A 24 -21.63 25.76 -6.90
N CYS A 25 -21.72 25.53 -8.20
CA CYS A 25 -22.29 24.32 -8.80
C CYS A 25 -21.17 23.44 -9.39
N PRO A 26 -20.22 22.92 -8.58
CA PRO A 26 -19.24 21.98 -9.09
C PRO A 26 -19.94 20.67 -9.53
N PRO A 27 -19.33 19.91 -10.45
CA PRO A 27 -19.86 18.62 -10.84
C PRO A 27 -19.92 17.67 -9.63
N LYS A 28 -20.93 16.81 -9.60
CA LYS A 28 -21.08 15.81 -8.54
C LYS A 28 -20.12 14.66 -8.78
N LEU A 29 -19.42 14.23 -7.73
CA LEU A 29 -18.68 12.98 -7.75
C LEU A 29 -19.66 11.80 -7.72
N ILE A 30 -19.35 10.75 -8.47
CA ILE A 30 -20.09 9.50 -8.49
C ILE A 30 -19.29 8.43 -7.75
N ASP A 31 -19.97 7.61 -6.96
CA ASP A 31 -19.34 6.50 -6.26
C ASP A 31 -19.19 5.32 -7.21
N ILE A 32 -17.95 5.08 -7.64
CA ILE A 32 -17.61 3.94 -8.49
C ILE A 32 -17.36 2.73 -7.58
N PRO A 33 -18.07 1.61 -7.77
CA PRO A 33 -17.87 0.43 -6.93
C PRO A 33 -16.46 -0.14 -7.14
N THR A 34 -15.75 -0.35 -6.04
CA THR A 34 -14.43 -1.02 -6.03
C THR A 34 -14.50 -2.26 -5.15
N ASP A 35 -13.68 -3.28 -5.47
CA ASP A 35 -13.59 -4.52 -4.68
C ASP A 35 -12.25 -4.60 -3.93
N PRO A 36 -12.18 -4.11 -2.68
CA PRO A 36 -10.97 -4.21 -1.86
C PRO A 36 -10.65 -5.64 -1.43
N GLN A 37 -11.61 -6.58 -1.50
CA GLN A 37 -11.35 -7.98 -1.16
C GLN A 37 -10.42 -8.65 -2.16
N ARG A 38 -10.19 -8.04 -3.34
CA ARG A 38 -9.23 -8.53 -4.33
C ARG A 38 -7.81 -8.67 -3.76
N TYR A 39 -7.41 -7.82 -2.81
CA TYR A 39 -6.10 -7.89 -2.17
C TYR A 39 -5.97 -9.03 -1.14
N ALA A 40 -7.08 -9.51 -0.61
CA ALA A 40 -7.10 -10.61 0.35
C ALA A 40 -7.18 -11.99 -0.31
N ARG A 41 -7.34 -12.05 -1.65
CA ARG A 41 -7.37 -13.32 -2.38
C ARG A 41 -5.98 -13.97 -2.37
N PRO A 42 -5.86 -15.30 -2.17
CA PRO A 42 -4.58 -15.99 -2.23
C PRO A 42 -3.82 -15.77 -3.53
N GLU A 43 -4.55 -15.70 -4.65
CA GLU A 43 -4.06 -15.44 -6.01
C GLU A 43 -3.21 -14.16 -6.11
N PHE A 44 -3.47 -13.18 -5.25
CA PHE A 44 -2.72 -11.93 -5.24
C PHE A 44 -1.25 -12.12 -4.84
N LEU A 45 -0.94 -13.19 -4.10
CA LEU A 45 0.42 -13.51 -3.63
C LEU A 45 1.14 -14.54 -4.51
N ASP A 46 0.51 -15.04 -5.59
CA ASP A 46 1.10 -16.08 -6.43
C ASP A 46 2.44 -15.66 -7.05
N ALA A 47 2.56 -14.40 -7.48
CA ALA A 47 3.82 -13.86 -8.01
C ALA A 47 4.93 -13.91 -6.95
N LEU A 48 4.62 -13.52 -5.71
CA LEU A 48 5.56 -13.54 -4.59
C LEU A 48 5.95 -14.98 -4.23
N ALA A 49 4.99 -15.90 -4.21
CA ALA A 49 5.25 -17.30 -3.90
C ALA A 49 6.18 -17.95 -4.95
N ASN A 50 6.02 -17.61 -6.24
CA ASN A 50 6.85 -18.13 -7.31
C ASN A 50 8.29 -17.57 -7.32
N GLU A 51 8.51 -16.39 -6.74
CA GLU A 51 9.85 -15.83 -6.57
C GLU A 51 10.62 -16.47 -5.40
N MET A 52 9.93 -17.15 -4.48
CA MET A 52 10.60 -17.78 -3.35
C MET A 52 11.44 -18.99 -3.79
N PRO A 53 12.73 -19.06 -3.42
CA PRO A 53 13.56 -20.21 -3.74
C PRO A 53 13.04 -21.46 -3.02
N LEU A 54 12.97 -22.58 -3.74
CA LEU A 54 12.55 -23.85 -3.16
C LEU A 54 13.61 -24.33 -2.15
N PRO A 55 13.21 -24.74 -0.93
CA PRO A 55 14.15 -25.31 0.02
C PRO A 55 14.69 -26.64 -0.51
N MET A 56 16.01 -26.78 -0.54
CA MET A 56 16.69 -28.03 -0.94
C MET A 56 16.89 -29.01 0.24
N ILE A 57 16.31 -28.71 1.41
CA ILE A 57 16.44 -29.51 2.61
C ILE A 57 15.44 -30.67 2.50
N VAL A 58 15.95 -31.89 2.35
CA VAL A 58 15.14 -33.12 2.21
C VAL A 58 14.70 -33.65 3.57
N ASP A 59 15.65 -33.84 4.48
CA ASP A 59 15.45 -34.33 5.85
C ASP A 59 16.59 -33.81 6.77
N ALA A 60 16.63 -34.31 8.01
CA ALA A 60 17.66 -33.92 8.99
C ALA A 60 19.09 -34.33 8.58
N GLU A 61 19.23 -35.37 7.77
CA GLU A 61 20.51 -35.92 7.30
C GLU A 61 20.84 -35.49 5.85
N CYS A 62 20.14 -34.47 5.34
CA CYS A 62 20.30 -33.95 3.98
C CYS A 62 20.21 -35.02 2.88
N GLY A 63 19.35 -36.03 3.05
CA GLY A 63 19.15 -37.14 2.12
C GLY A 63 20.24 -38.21 2.16
N MET A 64 21.19 -38.12 3.09
CA MET A 64 22.27 -39.09 3.28
C MET A 64 22.15 -39.74 4.66
N PRO A 65 21.35 -40.81 4.81
CA PRO A 65 21.11 -41.42 6.11
C PRO A 65 22.41 -41.98 6.72
N LEU A 66 22.86 -41.38 7.82
CA LEU A 66 24.01 -41.84 8.59
C LEU A 66 23.63 -42.98 9.53
N ASP A 67 23.51 -44.18 8.97
CA ASP A 67 23.18 -45.39 9.73
C ASP A 67 24.39 -46.32 9.86
N LEU A 68 25.12 -46.18 10.98
CA LEU A 68 26.28 -47.00 11.30
C LEU A 68 25.94 -48.49 11.50
N GLY A 69 24.67 -48.83 11.76
CA GLY A 69 24.22 -50.22 11.92
C GLY A 69 24.42 -51.08 10.68
N LYS A 70 24.60 -50.47 9.50
CA LYS A 70 24.85 -51.17 8.23
C LYS A 70 26.31 -51.61 8.04
N TRP A 71 27.23 -51.13 8.85
CA TRP A 71 28.65 -51.46 8.72
C TRP A 71 29.08 -52.44 9.82
N GLN A 72 28.99 -53.74 9.54
CA GLN A 72 29.34 -54.79 10.51
C GLN A 72 30.81 -54.70 10.98
N ALA A 73 31.74 -54.33 10.09
CA ALA A 73 33.16 -54.21 10.41
C ALA A 73 33.50 -53.08 11.42
N LEU A 74 32.61 -52.11 11.63
CA LEU A 74 32.78 -51.06 12.64
C LEU A 74 32.48 -51.55 14.07
N TRP A 75 31.80 -52.68 14.21
CA TRP A 75 31.29 -53.19 15.49
C TRP A 75 31.97 -54.50 15.93
N ASP A 76 32.86 -55.05 15.12
CA ASP A 76 33.63 -56.27 15.43
C ASP A 76 35.06 -55.89 15.84
N ASP A 77 35.45 -56.19 17.07
CA ASP A 77 36.80 -55.91 17.62
C ASP A 77 37.92 -56.64 16.85
N SER A 78 37.58 -57.65 16.03
CA SER A 78 38.53 -58.43 15.23
C SER A 78 38.80 -57.89 13.83
N ALA A 79 38.12 -56.81 13.42
CA ALA A 79 38.15 -56.31 12.04
C ALA A 79 39.35 -55.39 11.69
N ASP A 80 40.11 -54.88 12.67
CA ASP A 80 41.33 -54.08 12.42
C ASP A 80 42.59 -54.93 12.71
N PRO A 81 43.33 -55.39 11.67
CA PRO A 81 44.56 -56.15 11.85
C PRO A 81 45.73 -55.19 12.13
N ARG A 82 45.83 -54.71 13.38
CA ARG A 82 47.05 -54.07 13.89
C ARG A 82 47.71 -54.93 14.97
#